data_AF-A0A967DD06-F1
#
_entry.id   AF-A0A967DD06-F1
#
_cell.length_a   1.000
_cell.length_b   1.000
_cell.length_c   1.000
_cell.angle_alpha   90.00
_cell.angle_beta   90.00
_cell.angle_gamma   90.00
#
_symmetry.space_group_name_H-M   'P 1'
#
loop_
_entity.id
_entity.type
_entity.pdbx_description
1 polymer ?
#
loop_
_entity_poly.entity_id
_entity_poly.type
_entity_poly.pdbx_seq_one_letter_code
_entity_poly.pdbx_strand_id
1 'polypeptide(L)'
;MSERDPKLQTVIDMALSLLPHEMGCDNCFDYLAAYADHMTNGTTIPEHLRMVREHLARCVSCEEEPTFLLEAMKAQGEEHNNAEG
;
A
#
# COMPACT_ATOMS: atom_id res chain seq x y z
N MET A 1 -30.47 -9.59 0.05
CA MET A 1 -29.15 -9.94 0.60
C MET A 1 -28.90 -8.97 1.72
N SER A 2 -28.85 -9.41 2.98
CA SER A 2 -28.67 -8.47 4.11
C SER A 2 -27.27 -7.86 4.03
N GLU A 3 -27.21 -6.54 3.93
CA GLU A 3 -25.97 -5.77 4.10
C GLU A 3 -25.39 -6.11 5.48
N ARG A 4 -24.11 -6.52 5.51
CA ARG A 4 -23.42 -6.81 6.76
C ARG A 4 -23.14 -5.50 7.50
N ASP A 5 -23.23 -5.55 8.83
CA ASP A 5 -22.86 -4.43 9.69
C ASP A 5 -21.39 -4.03 9.42
N PRO A 6 -21.10 -2.74 9.17
CA PRO A 6 -19.76 -2.30 8.80
C PRO A 6 -18.73 -2.60 9.90
N LYS A 7 -19.12 -2.55 11.18
CA LYS A 7 -18.21 -2.89 12.30
C LYS A 7 -17.91 -4.38 12.34
N LEU A 8 -18.89 -5.22 12.02
CA LEU A 8 -18.68 -6.67 11.92
C LEU A 8 -17.73 -6.99 10.75
N GLN A 9 -17.84 -6.28 9.64
CA GLN A 9 -16.93 -6.44 8.51
C GLN A 9 -15.50 -6.06 8.90
N THR A 10 -15.31 -4.93 9.60
CA THR A 10 -13.98 -4.53 10.12
C THR A 10 -13.34 -5.59 11.01
N VAL A 11 -14.11 -6.22 11.91
CA VAL A 11 -13.58 -7.29 12.79
C VAL A 11 -13.19 -8.54 12.01
N ILE A 12 -13.96 -8.89 10.96
CA ILE A 12 -13.63 -10.01 10.08
C ILE A 12 -12.36 -9.72 9.29
N ASP A 13 -12.21 -8.51 8.75
CA ASP A 13 -11.04 -8.12 7.97
C ASP A 13 -9.77 -8.12 8.84
N MET A 14 -9.86 -7.63 10.08
CA MET A 14 -8.78 -7.72 11.08
C MET A 14 -8.44 -9.15 11.49
N ALA A 15 -9.41 -10.07 11.53
CA ALA A 15 -9.16 -11.47 11.87
C ALA A 15 -8.56 -12.24 10.68
N LEU A 16 -8.97 -11.91 9.46
CA LEU A 16 -8.41 -12.46 8.24
C LEU A 16 -6.98 -11.99 7.99
N SER A 17 -6.59 -10.81 8.51
CA SER A 17 -5.22 -10.28 8.45
C SER A 17 -4.21 -10.96 9.40
N LEU A 18 -4.62 -12.05 10.08
CA LEU A 18 -3.80 -12.83 11.03
C LEU A 18 -3.35 -14.18 10.44
N LEU A 19 -3.47 -14.41 9.13
CA LEU A 19 -3.02 -15.66 8.52
C LEU A 19 -1.48 -15.75 8.60
N PRO A 20 -0.90 -16.92 8.88
CA PRO A 20 0.53 -17.09 9.21
C PRO A 20 1.53 -16.76 8.08
N HIS A 21 1.04 -16.29 6.93
CA HIS A 21 1.84 -15.84 5.78
C HIS A 21 1.57 -14.37 5.40
N GLU A 22 0.80 -13.62 6.19
CA GLU A 22 0.56 -12.20 5.92
C GLU A 22 1.71 -11.32 6.41
N MET A 23 2.09 -10.40 5.54
CA MET A 23 2.90 -9.25 5.88
C MET A 23 2.18 -8.44 6.96
N GLY A 24 2.84 -8.21 8.10
CA GLY A 24 2.35 -7.29 9.13
C GLY A 24 2.58 -5.82 8.73
N CYS A 25 1.93 -4.89 9.43
CA CYS A 25 2.05 -3.45 9.18
C CYS A 25 3.51 -2.98 9.22
N ASP A 26 4.29 -3.42 10.22
CA ASP A 26 5.71 -3.03 10.35
C ASP A 26 6.53 -3.45 9.12
N ASN A 27 6.35 -4.69 8.68
CA ASN A 27 7.03 -5.22 7.50
C ASN A 27 6.56 -4.53 6.21
N CYS A 28 5.34 -3.97 6.17
CA CYS A 28 4.85 -3.22 5.01
C CYS A 28 5.70 -1.97 4.78
N PHE A 29 6.08 -1.25 5.84
CA PHE A 29 6.86 -0.01 5.73
C PHE A 29 8.29 -0.24 5.22
N ASP A 30 8.91 -1.36 5.59
CA ASP A 30 10.25 -1.72 5.10
C ASP A 30 10.32 -1.86 3.58
N TYR A 31 9.21 -2.24 2.93
CA TYR A 31 9.13 -2.42 1.48
C TYR A 31 8.33 -1.32 0.77
N LEU A 32 7.75 -0.38 1.52
CA LEU A 32 6.81 0.62 0.98
C LEU A 32 7.48 1.55 -0.04
N ALA A 33 8.71 1.99 0.24
CA ALA A 33 9.47 2.85 -0.68
C ALA A 33 9.75 2.14 -2.02
N ALA A 34 10.24 0.90 -1.98
CA ALA A 34 10.49 0.12 -3.19
C ALA A 34 9.21 -0.14 -3.98
N TYR A 35 8.10 -0.44 -3.30
CA TYR A 35 6.78 -0.55 -3.93
C TYR A 35 6.35 0.77 -4.60
N ALA A 36 6.54 1.90 -3.91
CA ALA A 36 6.19 3.22 -4.41
C ALA A 36 7.00 3.66 -5.63
N ASP A 37 8.29 3.31 -5.70
CA ASP A 37 9.14 3.53 -6.87
C ASP A 37 8.58 2.81 -8.10
N HIS A 38 8.19 1.54 -7.95
CA HIS A 38 7.63 0.77 -9.06
C HIS A 38 6.31 1.36 -9.57
N MET A 39 5.46 1.80 -8.64
CA MET A 39 4.19 2.46 -8.95
C MET A 39 4.38 3.80 -9.67
N THR A 40 5.33 4.60 -9.22
CA THR A 40 5.62 5.93 -9.78
C THR A 40 6.22 5.82 -11.18
N ASN A 41 7.11 4.85 -11.39
CA ASN A 41 7.74 4.61 -12.69
C ASN A 41 6.88 3.77 -13.66
N GLY A 42 5.69 3.32 -13.24
CA GLY A 42 4.80 2.47 -14.05
C GLY A 42 5.40 1.11 -14.40
N THR A 43 6.34 0.61 -13.60
CA THR A 43 7.04 -0.65 -13.85
C THR A 43 6.31 -1.84 -13.23
N THR A 44 6.57 -3.04 -13.74
CA THR A 44 5.97 -4.26 -13.18
C THR A 44 6.44 -4.48 -11.75
N ILE A 45 5.50 -4.73 -10.84
CA ILE A 45 5.81 -4.99 -9.43
C ILE A 45 6.41 -6.40 -9.31
N PRO A 46 7.61 -6.54 -8.74
CA PRO A 46 8.22 -7.83 -8.45
C PRO A 46 7.36 -8.71 -7.53
N GLU A 47 7.45 -10.04 -7.68
CA GLU A 47 6.63 -10.99 -6.91
C GLU A 47 6.82 -10.85 -5.39
N HIS A 48 8.03 -10.52 -4.94
CA HIS A 48 8.31 -10.30 -3.51
C HIS A 48 7.68 -9.01 -2.95
N LEU A 49 7.28 -8.05 -3.79
CA LEU A 49 6.55 -6.84 -3.39
C LEU A 49 5.03 -6.98 -3.54
N ARG A 50 4.55 -8.10 -4.09
CA ARG A 50 3.12 -8.33 -4.29
C ARG A 50 2.36 -8.43 -2.97
N MET A 51 3.02 -8.93 -1.94
CA MET A 51 2.49 -8.98 -0.57
C MET A 51 2.24 -7.59 0.05
N VAL A 52 3.01 -6.57 -0.35
CA VAL A 52 2.75 -5.17 0.05
C VAL A 52 1.42 -4.72 -0.53
N ARG A 53 1.19 -4.93 -1.83
CA ARG A 53 -0.11 -4.63 -2.47
C ARG A 53 -1.27 -5.35 -1.78
N GLU A 54 -1.09 -6.63 -1.48
CA GLU A 54 -2.13 -7.45 -0.83
C GLU A 54 -2.44 -6.95 0.59
N HIS A 55 -1.42 -6.53 1.34
CA HIS A 55 -1.59 -5.93 2.67
C HIS A 55 -2.31 -4.58 2.59
N LEU A 56 -1.87 -3.68 1.70
CA LEU A 56 -2.49 -2.37 1.48
C LEU A 56 -3.97 -2.47 1.07
N ALA A 57 -4.35 -3.53 0.35
CA ALA A 57 -5.74 -3.76 -0.04
C ALA A 57 -6.64 -4.28 1.10
N ARG A 58 -6.08 -4.67 2.24
CA ARG A 58 -6.80 -5.29 3.38
C ARG A 58 -6.69 -4.48 4.67
N CYS A 59 -5.57 -3.80 4.87
CA CYS A 59 -5.29 -3.05 6.08
C CYS A 59 -5.64 -1.58 5.88
N VAL A 60 -6.81 -1.19 6.41
CA VAL A 60 -7.28 0.21 6.38
C VAL A 60 -6.24 1.17 6.97
N SER A 61 -5.55 0.76 8.04
CA SER A 61 -4.52 1.58 8.68
C SER A 61 -3.30 1.82 7.79
N CYS A 62 -2.96 0.87 6.93
CA CYS A 62 -1.84 1.00 6.01
C CYS A 62 -2.27 1.53 4.64
N GLU A 63 -3.55 1.64 4.31
CA GLU A 63 -4.02 2.15 3.00
C GLU A 63 -3.80 3.67 2.85
N GLU A 64 -3.99 4.43 3.94
CA GLU A 64 -3.97 5.89 3.91
C GLU A 64 -2.54 6.47 3.81
N GLU A 65 -1.57 5.90 4.53
CA GLU A 65 -0.18 6.40 4.59
C GLU A 65 0.62 6.32 3.26
N PRO A 66 0.51 5.24 2.44
CA PRO A 66 1.11 5.14 1.11
C PRO A 66 0.65 6.23 0.16
N THR A 67 -0.59 6.69 0.31
CA THR A 67 -1.17 7.69 -0.59
C THR A 67 -0.41 9.00 -0.46
N PHE A 68 -0.17 9.45 0.78
CA PHE A 68 0.65 10.65 1.06
C PHE A 68 2.09 10.49 0.55
N LEU A 69 2.69 9.32 0.75
CA LEU A 69 4.05 9.05 0.27
C LEU A 69 4.12 9.12 -1.27
N LEU A 70 3.17 8.48 -1.97
CA LEU A 70 3.10 8.48 -3.43
C LEU A 70 2.85 9.88 -3.99
N GLU A 71 2.00 10.67 -3.35
CA GLU A 71 1.74 12.06 -3.73
C GLU A 71 3.01 12.92 -3.57
N ALA A 72 3.71 12.80 -2.45
CA ALA A 72 4.97 13.50 -2.22
C ALA A 72 6.06 13.11 -3.25
N MET A 73 6.19 11.82 -3.56
CA MET A 73 7.16 11.32 -4.55
C MET A 73 6.85 11.82 -5.96
N LYS A 74 5.58 11.87 -6.36
CA LYS A 74 5.17 12.43 -7.66
C LYS A 74 5.48 13.91 -7.75
N ALA A 75 5.18 14.69 -6.70
CA ALA A 75 5.51 16.11 -6.66
C ALA A 75 7.02 16.36 -6.81
N GLN A 76 7.86 15.55 -6.15
CA GLN A 76 9.32 15.65 -6.30
C GLN A 76 9.84 15.24 -7.69
N GLY A 77 9.18 14.27 -8.35
CA GLY A 77 9.50 13.90 -9.73
C GLY A 77 9.17 14.99 -10.76
N GLU A 78 8.12 15.78 -10.52
CA GLU A 78 7.74 16.92 -11.36
C GLU A 78 8.70 18.12 -11.21
N GLU A 79 9.25 18.34 -10.02
CA GLU A 79 10.24 19.39 -9.76
C GLU A 79 11.60 19.09 -10.41
N HIS A 80 12.03 17.83 -10.46
CA HIS A 80 13.26 17.43 -11.17
C HIS A 80 13.11 17.56 -12.70
N ASN A 81 11.98 17.17 -13.28
CA ASN A 81 11.75 17.23 -14.72
C ASN A 81 11.62 18.68 -15.25
N ASN A 82 11.23 19.64 -14.40
CA ASN A 82 11.15 21.07 -14.75
C ASN A 82 12.47 21.83 -14.52
N ALA A 83 13.47 21.24 -13.84
CA ALA A 83 14.77 21.84 -13.60
C ALA A 83 15.80 21.55 -14.72
N GLU A 84 15.50 20.63 -15.63
CA GLU A 84 16.33 20.28 -16.80
C GLU A 84 15.75 20.78 -18.14
N GLY A 85 14.72 21.64 -18.12
CA GLY A 85 14.06 22.23 -19.29
C GLY A 85 14.51 23.65 -19.62
#